data_AF-A0A258C8T4-F1
#
_entry.id   AF-A0A258C8T4-F1
#
_cell.length_a   1.000
_cell.length_b   1.000
_cell.length_c   1.000
_cell.angle_alpha   90.00
_cell.angle_beta   90.00
_cell.angle_gamma   90.00
#
_symmetry.space_group_name_H-M   'P 1'
#
loop_
_entity.id
_entity.type
_entity.pdbx_description
1 polymer ?
#
loop_
_entity_poly.entity_id
_entity_poly.type
_entity_poly.pdbx_seq_one_letter_code
_entity_poly.pdbx_strand_id
1 'polypeptide(L)'
;HQWQQILTLAHLIVLQRPGYSAEDGDAPALLTQYGISLPELSTRPAGGILLLDNPDFPQSATFVREQLAVDPAVQAMLPPAVLSYIQQHGLYGCAVSAAKV
;
A
#
# COMPACT_ATOMS: atom_id res chain seq x y z
N HIS A 1 -0.33 15.86 -13.34
CA HIS A 1 0.10 17.22 -13.78
C HIS A 1 0.08 18.29 -12.68
N GLN A 2 -0.56 18.12 -11.51
CA GLN A 2 -0.64 19.16 -10.46
C GLN A 2 -0.40 18.56 -9.06
N TRP A 3 0.69 17.82 -8.89
CA TRP A 3 0.92 17.06 -7.66
C TRP A 3 1.07 17.96 -6.42
N GLN A 4 1.54 19.20 -6.59
CA GLN A 4 1.68 20.18 -5.52
C GLN A 4 0.34 20.55 -4.86
N GLN A 5 -0.77 20.47 -5.60
CA GLN A 5 -2.10 20.74 -5.03
C GLN A 5 -2.51 19.72 -3.96
N ILE A 6 -1.94 18.52 -3.97
CA ILE A 6 -2.28 17.47 -3.00
C ILE A 6 -2.05 17.99 -1.57
N LEU A 7 -0.93 18.69 -1.34
CA LEU A 7 -0.60 19.25 -0.04
C LEU A 7 -1.51 20.44 0.35
N THR A 8 -2.21 21.06 -0.60
CA THR A 8 -3.22 22.07 -0.25
C THR A 8 -4.52 21.44 0.26
N LEU A 9 -4.72 20.14 0.00
CA LEU A 9 -5.96 19.40 0.29
C LEU A 9 -5.80 18.38 1.40
N ALA A 10 -4.59 17.84 1.61
CA ALA A 10 -4.34 16.78 2.57
C ALA A 10 -2.91 16.82 3.12
N HIS A 11 -2.69 16.03 4.18
CA HIS A 11 -1.35 15.58 4.56
C HIS A 11 -0.94 14.36 3.72
N LEU A 12 0.36 14.18 3.51
CA LEU A 12 0.92 12.97 2.93
C LEU A 12 1.65 12.18 4.02
N ILE A 13 1.16 10.99 4.32
CA ILE A 13 1.87 10.03 5.17
C ILE A 13 2.66 9.11 4.26
N VAL A 14 3.98 9.14 4.38
CA VAL A 14 4.91 8.36 3.57
C VAL A 14 5.48 7.26 4.45
N LEU A 15 5.28 6.01 4.05
CA LEU A 15 5.81 4.85 4.74
C LEU A 15 7.13 4.42 4.06
N GLN A 16 8.21 4.33 4.83
CA GLN A 16 9.51 3.92 4.32
C GLN A 16 9.48 2.46 3.87
N ARG A 17 9.93 2.18 2.63
CA ARG A 17 9.98 0.81 2.10
C ARG A 17 11.43 0.33 2.03
N PRO A 18 11.74 -0.89 2.50
CA PRO A 18 13.07 -1.47 2.32
C PRO A 18 13.50 -1.42 0.86
N GLY A 19 14.74 -0.97 0.62
CA GLY A 19 15.30 -0.79 -0.71
C GLY A 19 15.03 0.57 -1.37
N TYR A 20 14.36 1.49 -0.69
CA TYR A 20 14.12 2.88 -1.14
C TYR A 20 14.56 3.87 -0.05
N SER A 21 15.17 4.99 -0.43
CA SER A 21 15.62 6.02 0.50
C SER A 21 14.80 7.30 0.38
N ALA A 22 14.52 7.94 1.52
CA ALA A 22 13.95 9.30 1.56
C ALA A 22 14.99 10.39 1.19
N GLU A 23 16.24 9.98 0.93
CA GLU A 23 17.33 10.84 0.47
C GLU A 23 17.38 10.96 -1.07
N ASP A 24 16.58 10.15 -1.79
CA ASP A 24 16.61 10.11 -3.25
C ASP A 24 15.66 11.14 -3.89
N GLY A 25 16.06 11.68 -5.05
CA GLY A 25 15.23 12.58 -5.86
C GLY A 25 14.85 13.89 -5.16
N ASP A 26 13.59 14.30 -5.28
CA ASP A 26 13.08 15.55 -4.71
C ASP A 26 12.66 15.42 -3.23
N ALA A 27 12.73 14.22 -2.65
CA ALA A 27 12.23 13.93 -1.30
C ALA A 27 12.90 14.81 -0.21
N PRO A 28 14.23 15.04 -0.20
CA PRO A 28 14.87 15.88 0.82
C PRO A 28 14.35 17.32 0.83
N ALA A 29 14.18 17.92 -0.35
CA ALA A 29 13.67 19.29 -0.48
C ALA A 29 12.22 19.38 -0.01
N LEU A 30 11.40 18.38 -0.35
CA LEU A 30 9.99 18.32 0.06
C LEU A 30 9.82 18.08 1.56
N LEU A 31 10.62 17.19 2.15
CA LEU A 31 10.62 16.94 3.58
C LEU A 31 11.16 18.15 4.36
N THR A 32 12.13 18.88 3.81
CA THR A 32 12.59 20.14 4.41
C THR A 32 11.48 21.20 4.39
N GLN A 33 10.74 21.32 3.29
CA GLN A 33 9.72 22.36 3.14
C GLN A 33 8.39 22.04 3.84
N TYR A 34 7.97 20.78 3.82
CA TYR A 34 6.63 20.35 4.26
C TYR A 34 6.66 19.30 5.37
N GLY A 35 7.84 18.87 5.84
CA GLY A 35 7.99 17.86 6.88
C GLY A 35 7.28 18.26 8.17
N ILE A 36 6.60 17.30 8.78
CA ILE A 36 5.94 17.45 10.07
C ILE A 36 6.20 16.22 10.95
N SER A 37 6.08 16.41 12.26
CA SER A 37 6.04 15.33 13.24
C SER A 37 4.61 14.83 13.48
N LEU A 38 4.47 13.64 14.08
CA LEU A 38 3.15 13.04 14.37
C LEU A 38 2.22 13.95 15.19
N PRO A 39 2.67 14.68 16.24
CA PRO A 39 1.81 15.60 16.98
C PRO A 39 1.29 16.78 16.15
N GLU A 40 2.04 17.18 15.11
CA GLU A 40 1.64 18.27 14.22
C GLU A 40 0.56 17.86 13.22
N LEU A 41 0.30 16.57 13.06
CA LEU A 41 -0.69 16.05 12.12
C LEU A 41 -2.11 16.54 12.43
N SER A 42 -2.42 16.80 13.71
CA SER A 42 -3.73 17.29 14.14
C SER A 42 -3.82 18.81 14.29
N THR A 43 -2.73 19.55 14.09
CA THR A 43 -2.73 21.02 14.32
C THR A 43 -3.32 21.80 13.15
N ARG A 44 -3.38 21.18 11.96
CA ARG A 44 -3.95 21.74 10.73
C ARG A 44 -4.54 20.61 9.88
N PRO A 45 -5.43 20.92 8.92
CA PRO A 45 -6.11 19.89 8.13
C PRO A 45 -5.29 19.35 6.94
N ALA A 46 -4.27 20.09 6.47
CA ALA A 46 -3.49 19.73 5.28
C ALA A 46 -2.09 20.35 5.25
N GLY A 47 -1.25 19.87 4.32
CA GLY A 47 0.00 20.52 3.90
C GLY A 47 1.27 20.08 4.59
N GLY A 48 1.23 18.94 5.26
CA GLY A 48 2.39 18.32 5.89
C GLY A 48 2.72 16.97 5.28
N ILE A 49 4.01 16.64 5.27
CA ILE A 49 4.54 15.32 4.92
C ILE A 49 5.05 14.67 6.20
N LEU A 50 4.49 13.54 6.57
CA LEU A 50 4.92 12.75 7.73
C LEU A 50 5.59 11.46 7.23
N LEU A 51 6.86 11.27 7.59
CA LEU A 51 7.58 10.03 7.31
C LEU A 51 7.44 9.07 8.48
N LEU A 52 7.01 7.84 8.21
CA LEU A 52 6.91 6.77 9.20
C LEU A 52 7.63 5.51 8.72
N ASP A 53 8.08 4.70 9.66
CA ASP A 53 8.59 3.37 9.35
C ASP A 53 7.44 2.45 8.93
N ASN A 54 7.63 1.73 7.83
CA ASN A 54 6.70 0.69 7.42
C ASN A 54 7.14 -0.65 8.02
N PRO A 55 6.23 -1.46 8.58
CA PRO A 55 6.52 -2.86 8.81
C PRO A 55 6.83 -3.59 7.49
N ASP A 56 7.71 -4.59 7.55
CA ASP A 56 8.08 -5.36 6.37
C ASP A 56 6.92 -6.21 5.86
N PHE A 57 6.37 -5.79 4.72
CA PHE A 57 5.43 -6.58 3.93
C PHE A 57 6.05 -6.83 2.55
N PRO A 58 6.79 -7.94 2.38
CA PRO A 58 7.51 -8.21 1.13
C PRO A 58 6.59 -8.54 -0.04
N GLN A 59 5.30 -8.80 0.20
CA GLN A 59 4.36 -9.26 -0.82
C GLN A 59 3.82 -8.09 -1.64
N SER A 60 3.99 -8.18 -2.96
CA SER A 60 3.35 -7.27 -3.92
C SER A 60 2.06 -7.87 -4.45
N ALA A 61 1.18 -7.02 -4.97
CA ALA A 61 -0.02 -7.49 -5.67
C ALA A 61 0.33 -8.34 -6.90
N THR A 62 1.48 -8.11 -7.55
CA THR A 62 1.97 -8.94 -8.65
C THR A 62 2.28 -10.35 -8.18
N PHE A 63 3.08 -10.49 -7.12
CA PHE A 63 3.38 -11.78 -6.50
C PHE A 63 2.10 -12.52 -6.09
N VAL A 64 1.15 -11.81 -5.44
CA VAL A 64 -0.12 -12.41 -5.03
C VAL A 64 -0.86 -12.98 -6.24
N ARG A 65 -1.06 -12.21 -7.32
CA ARG A 65 -1.80 -12.67 -8.51
C ARG A 65 -1.12 -13.87 -9.20
N GLU A 66 0.20 -13.91 -9.25
CA GLU A 66 0.96 -15.01 -9.85
C GLU A 66 0.85 -16.31 -9.04
N GLN A 67 0.83 -16.20 -7.71
CA GLN A 67 0.82 -17.37 -6.83
C GLN A 67 -0.59 -17.80 -6.41
N LEU A 68 -1.61 -16.96 -6.57
CA LEU A 68 -2.92 -17.19 -5.96
C LEU A 68 -3.58 -18.52 -6.37
N ALA A 69 -3.40 -18.94 -7.62
CA ALA A 69 -3.98 -20.16 -8.16
C ALA A 69 -3.17 -21.43 -7.79
N VAL A 70 -1.91 -21.29 -7.35
CA VAL A 70 -0.97 -22.41 -7.18
C VAL A 70 -0.49 -22.59 -5.74
N ASP A 71 -0.52 -21.55 -4.91
CA ASP A 71 -0.01 -21.58 -3.54
C ASP A 71 -1.13 -21.26 -2.51
N PRO A 72 -1.63 -22.29 -1.79
CA PRO A 72 -2.59 -22.11 -0.70
C PRO A 72 -2.08 -21.22 0.45
N ALA A 73 -0.76 -21.13 0.67
CA ALA A 73 -0.20 -20.24 1.68
C ALA A 73 -0.49 -18.77 1.33
N VAL A 74 -0.37 -18.39 0.04
CA VAL A 74 -0.74 -17.05 -0.44
C VAL A 74 -2.23 -16.79 -0.28
N GLN A 75 -3.08 -17.79 -0.50
CA GLN A 75 -4.52 -17.64 -0.24
C GLN A 75 -4.81 -17.33 1.24
N ALA A 76 -4.12 -18.01 2.16
CA ALA A 76 -4.28 -17.82 3.60
C ALA A 76 -3.79 -16.45 4.10
N MET A 77 -3.00 -15.72 3.31
CA MET A 77 -2.57 -14.35 3.64
C MET A 77 -3.65 -13.30 3.38
N LEU A 78 -4.64 -13.61 2.53
CA LEU A 78 -5.68 -12.66 2.19
C LEU A 78 -6.79 -12.65 3.24
N PRO A 79 -7.43 -11.50 3.49
CA PRO A 79 -8.66 -11.47 4.25
C PRO A 79 -9.69 -12.44 3.63
N PRO A 80 -10.38 -13.28 4.43
CA PRO A 80 -11.26 -14.32 3.91
C PRO A 80 -12.30 -13.83 2.91
N ALA A 81 -12.91 -12.67 3.17
CA ALA A 81 -13.89 -12.06 2.27
C ALA A 81 -13.30 -11.71 0.88
N VAL A 82 -12.03 -11.29 0.83
CA VAL A 82 -11.34 -10.98 -0.44
C VAL A 82 -11.05 -12.26 -1.21
N LEU A 83 -10.58 -13.31 -0.52
CA LEU A 83 -10.34 -14.61 -1.14
C LEU A 83 -11.64 -15.21 -1.71
N SER A 84 -12.74 -15.17 -0.94
CA SER A 84 -14.05 -15.64 -1.39
C SER A 84 -14.53 -14.89 -2.63
N TYR A 85 -14.36 -13.57 -2.67
CA TYR A 85 -14.70 -12.76 -3.84
C TYR A 85 -13.88 -13.16 -5.07
N ILE A 86 -12.56 -13.32 -4.92
CA ILE A 86 -11.69 -13.75 -6.01
C ILE A 86 -12.15 -15.11 -6.55
N GLN A 87 -12.40 -16.08 -5.67
CA GLN A 87 -12.82 -17.43 -6.04
C GLN A 87 -14.19 -17.47 -6.72
N GLN A 88 -15.18 -16.72 -6.19
CA GLN A 88 -16.53 -16.63 -6.74
C GLN A 88 -16.53 -16.08 -8.17
N HIS A 89 -15.64 -15.13 -8.44
CA HIS A 89 -15.55 -14.46 -9.74
C HIS A 89 -14.46 -15.03 -10.67
N GLY A 90 -13.77 -16.10 -10.27
CA GLY A 90 -12.73 -16.72 -11.09
C GLY A 90 -11.53 -15.82 -11.35
N LEU A 91 -11.25 -14.84 -10.47
CA LEU A 91 -10.20 -13.86 -10.69
C LEU A 91 -8.81 -14.49 -10.56
N TYR A 92 -7.88 -14.03 -11.40
CA TYR A 92 -6.47 -14.45 -11.36
C TYR A 92 -6.26 -15.97 -11.47
N GLY A 93 -7.17 -16.67 -12.17
CA GLY A 93 -7.11 -18.12 -12.35
C GLY A 93 -7.56 -18.94 -11.13
N CYS A 94 -8.05 -18.28 -10.09
CA CYS A 94 -8.57 -18.92 -8.89
C CYS A 94 -10.10 -19.03 -9.02
N ALA A 95 -10.61 -20.21 -9.43
CA ALA A 95 -12.04 -20.49 -9.45
C ALA A 95 -12.39 -21.49 -8.35
N VAL A 96 -13.59 -21.39 -7.78
CA VAL A 96 -14.13 -22.47 -6.94
C VAL A 96 -14.23 -23.71 -7.83
N SER A 97 -13.45 -24.74 -7.51
CA SER A 97 -13.63 -26.05 -8.13
C SER A 97 -15.04 -26.52 -7.78
N ALA A 98 -15.90 -26.68 -8.80
CA ALA A 98 -17.21 -27.29 -8.60
C ALA A 98 -16.97 -28.70 -8.06
N ALA A 99 -17.28 -28.91 -6.78
CA ALA A 99 -17.23 -30.23 -6.18
C ALA A 99 -18.06 -31.18 -7.04
N LYS A 100 -17.39 -32.17 -7.63
CA LYS A 100 -18.03 -33.24 -8.37
C LYS A 100 -18.86 -34.04 -7.37
N VAL A 101 -20.18 -33.87 -7.41
CA VAL A 101 -21.15 -34.76 -6.74
C VAL A 101 -21.11 -36.12 -7.40
#